data_AF-A0A8D8WJV8-F1
#
_entry.id   AF-A0A8D8WJV8-F1
#
_cell.length_a   1.000
_cell.length_b   1.000
_cell.length_c   1.000
_cell.angle_alpha   90.00
_cell.angle_beta   90.00
_cell.angle_gamma   90.00
#
_symmetry.space_group_name_H-M   'P 1'
#
loop_
_entity.id
_entity.type
_entity.pdbx_description
1 polymer ?
#
loop_
_entity_poly.entity_id
_entity_poly.type
_entity_poly.pdbx_seq_one_letter_code
_entity_poly.pdbx_strand_id
1 'polypeptide(L)'
;MTPGGSVSQLLKDSIYFAAKDGRAINIYTALEELSVSEIKQLLNETVIDYEGHKCTPLIIAARNGHDKVVKIIISKFEPNIEQEGSVKVDNYVIEGATALWCAASGGHLSVIKTLVHAGANVNHATKTQSTPLRAACYDGRLDIVKYLIEHGADFNITNHYNNSCLMIAAYKGHLEIVSYLLSQGADPNIRAHCGATAMHFAAENGHTFIVKDLLGSGALVLKNENGMTPLMSAAERTQAEVVEFLVGKSDITLEEKIDALELLGASFANDKENYCLTSAYKYLYKTMQLRYQDPNNIIRKPECEPIAAYQNWKETQTLEELEAIRNNPNNTHGRIGH
;
A
#
# COMPACT_ATOMS: atom_id res chain seq x y z
N MET A 1 34.74 0.74 46.87
CA MET A 1 33.71 -0.13 46.28
C MET A 1 32.37 0.56 46.46
N THR A 2 31.97 1.40 45.51
CA THR A 2 30.63 1.97 45.43
C THR A 2 29.74 0.95 44.71
N PRO A 3 28.55 0.62 45.23
CA PRO A 3 27.63 -0.28 44.53
C PRO A 3 27.07 0.46 43.30
N GLY A 4 27.08 -0.23 42.15
CA GLY A 4 26.66 0.31 40.86
C GLY A 4 25.29 0.97 40.96
N GLY A 5 25.24 2.27 40.67
CA GLY A 5 24.01 3.03 40.64
C GLY A 5 23.17 2.54 39.48
N SER A 6 21.91 2.18 39.75
CA SER A 6 20.90 2.13 38.71
C SER A 6 20.86 3.48 38.01
N VAL A 7 21.13 3.51 36.70
CA VAL A 7 20.96 4.72 35.91
C VAL A 7 19.54 5.27 36.16
N SER A 8 19.41 6.55 36.52
CA SER A 8 18.09 7.06 36.93
C SER A 8 17.13 7.09 35.74
N GLN A 9 15.88 6.66 35.96
CA GLN A 9 14.81 6.72 34.97
C GLN A 9 14.64 8.12 34.36
N LEU A 10 14.88 9.17 35.15
CA LEU A 10 14.85 10.56 34.69
C LEU A 10 15.89 10.86 33.60
N LEU A 11 17.11 10.31 33.73
CA LEU A 11 18.17 10.51 32.74
C LEU A 11 17.84 9.80 31.43
N LYS A 12 17.31 8.57 31.53
CA LYS A 12 16.83 7.79 30.38
C LYS A 12 15.73 8.53 29.61
N ASP A 13 14.70 9.02 30.30
CA ASP A 13 13.62 9.77 29.67
C ASP A 13 14.14 11.08 29.06
N SER A 14 15.03 11.79 29.77
CA SER A 14 15.66 13.01 29.26
C SER A 14 16.40 12.78 27.93
N ILE A 15 17.20 11.71 27.83
CA ILE A 15 17.93 11.36 26.61
C ILE A 15 16.96 10.99 25.48
N TYR A 16 15.95 10.18 25.77
CA TYR A 16 14.94 9.81 24.77
C TYR A 16 14.19 11.03 24.24
N PHE A 17 13.68 11.91 25.10
CA PHE A 17 12.97 13.11 24.66
C PHE A 17 13.89 14.11 23.98
N ALA A 18 15.16 14.23 24.40
CA ALA A 18 16.14 15.02 23.67
C ALA A 18 16.37 14.47 22.25
N ALA A 19 16.39 13.14 22.08
CA ALA A 19 16.49 12.51 20.79
C ALA A 19 15.23 12.69 19.93
N LYS A 20 14.05 12.55 20.54
CA LYS A 20 12.74 12.77 19.91
C LYS A 20 12.56 14.21 19.41
N ASP A 21 13.13 15.19 20.10
CA ASP A 21 12.96 16.62 19.82
C ASP A 21 14.15 17.23 19.05
N GLY A 22 15.14 16.42 18.65
CA GLY A 22 16.29 16.90 17.86
C GLY A 22 17.35 17.68 18.65
N ARG A 23 17.37 17.60 19.99
CA ARG A 23 18.29 18.33 20.87
C ARG A 23 19.66 17.64 20.97
N ALA A 24 20.44 17.72 19.90
CA ALA A 24 21.72 17.03 19.76
C ALA A 24 22.77 17.41 20.84
N ILE A 25 22.83 18.68 21.25
CA ILE A 25 23.76 19.15 22.30
C ILE A 25 23.42 18.52 23.65
N ASN A 26 22.13 18.51 24.03
CA ASN A 26 21.67 17.93 25.29
C ASN A 26 22.03 16.44 25.40
N ILE A 27 21.94 15.69 24.30
CA ILE A 27 22.31 14.27 24.26
C ILE A 27 23.82 14.14 24.47
N TYR A 28 24.63 14.92 23.76
CA TYR A 28 26.08 14.88 23.89
C TYR A 28 26.52 15.18 25.33
N THR A 29 26.04 16.30 25.90
CA THR A 29 26.40 16.71 27.27
C THR A 29 25.91 15.73 28.33
N ALA A 30 24.78 15.04 28.10
CA ALA A 30 24.24 14.07 29.04
C ALA A 30 25.00 12.74 29.03
N LEU A 31 25.68 12.41 27.93
CA LEU A 31 26.36 11.13 27.75
C LEU A 31 27.88 11.22 27.90
N GLU A 32 28.52 12.36 27.60
CA GLU A 32 29.98 12.51 27.56
C GLU A 32 30.70 12.18 28.86
N GLU A 33 30.08 12.46 30.01
CA GLU A 33 30.67 12.21 31.34
C GLU A 33 30.41 10.79 31.87
N LEU A 34 29.63 9.97 31.17
CA LEU A 34 29.23 8.65 31.61
C LEU A 34 30.23 7.56 31.19
N SER A 35 30.23 6.44 31.92
CA SER A 35 31.00 5.27 31.50
C SER A 35 30.43 4.64 30.23
N VAL A 36 31.29 3.97 29.45
CA VAL A 36 30.88 3.25 28.23
C VAL A 36 29.74 2.25 28.50
N SER A 37 29.74 1.59 29.67
CA SER A 37 28.67 0.68 30.09
C SER A 37 27.34 1.40 30.30
N GLU A 38 27.34 2.56 30.95
CA GLU A 38 26.12 3.34 31.19
C GLU A 38 25.56 3.91 29.89
N ILE A 39 26.42 4.40 29.00
CA ILE A 39 26.03 4.89 27.67
C ILE A 39 25.36 3.77 26.87
N LYS A 40 25.98 2.59 26.82
CA LYS A 40 25.40 1.42 26.14
C LYS A 40 24.06 1.04 26.76
N GLN A 41 23.92 1.04 28.07
CA GLN A 41 22.65 0.76 28.72
C GLN A 41 21.58 1.78 28.30
N LEU A 42 21.87 3.07 28.44
CA LEU A 42 20.94 4.17 28.13
C LEU A 42 20.48 4.20 26.67
N LEU A 43 21.41 3.98 25.72
CA LEU A 43 21.10 4.01 24.30
C LEU A 43 20.42 2.74 23.77
N ASN A 44 20.55 1.61 24.48
CA ASN A 44 19.91 0.34 24.10
C ASN A 44 18.56 0.11 24.78
N GLU A 45 18.19 0.90 25.79
CA GLU A 45 16.91 0.75 26.47
C GLU A 45 15.77 1.48 25.75
N THR A 46 14.62 0.82 25.64
CA THR A 46 13.40 1.43 25.08
C THR A 46 12.69 2.30 26.12
N VAL A 47 12.10 3.40 25.64
CA VAL A 47 11.16 4.26 26.38
C VAL A 47 9.79 4.17 25.71
N ILE A 48 8.74 4.20 26.52
CA ILE A 48 7.35 4.32 26.04
C ILE A 48 6.95 5.79 26.11
N ASP A 49 6.64 6.41 24.98
CA ASP A 49 6.20 7.79 24.93
C ASP A 49 4.68 7.94 24.92
N TYR A 50 4.21 9.19 25.03
CA TYR A 50 2.78 9.52 25.08
C TYR A 50 2.04 9.26 23.76
N GLU A 51 2.75 9.01 22.65
CA GLU A 51 2.17 8.63 21.35
C GLU A 51 2.05 7.11 21.20
N GLY A 52 2.53 6.35 22.20
CA GLY A 52 2.52 4.90 22.22
C GLY A 52 3.73 4.27 21.51
N HIS A 53 4.76 5.05 21.16
CA HIS A 53 6.01 4.50 20.67
C HIS A 53 6.75 3.82 21.82
N LYS A 54 7.22 2.59 21.62
CA LYS A 54 8.14 1.88 22.52
C LYS A 54 9.44 1.65 21.78
N CYS A 55 10.37 2.59 21.85
CA CYS A 55 11.60 2.51 21.07
C CYS A 55 12.78 3.21 21.75
N THR A 56 13.97 3.10 21.16
CA THR A 56 15.20 3.67 21.71
C THR A 56 15.42 5.10 21.20
N PRO A 57 16.35 5.87 21.81
CA PRO A 57 16.68 7.22 21.36
C PRO A 57 17.10 7.28 19.89
N LEU A 58 17.85 6.28 19.39
CA LEU A 58 18.26 6.22 17.99
C LEU A 58 17.07 6.05 17.05
N ILE A 59 16.13 5.16 17.39
CA ILE A 59 14.93 4.89 16.57
C ILE A 59 14.04 6.13 16.49
N ILE A 60 13.74 6.79 17.62
CA ILE A 60 12.85 7.95 17.61
C ILE A 60 13.49 9.16 16.89
N ALA A 61 14.81 9.37 17.04
CA ALA A 61 15.52 10.40 16.31
C ALA A 61 15.50 10.14 14.79
N ALA A 62 15.67 8.88 14.38
CA ALA A 62 15.63 8.48 12.99
C ALA A 62 14.24 8.63 12.39
N ARG A 63 13.20 8.23 13.13
CA ARG A 63 11.78 8.38 12.76
C ARG A 63 11.38 9.83 12.53
N ASN A 64 11.93 10.76 13.32
CA ASN A 64 11.61 12.19 13.23
C ASN A 64 12.59 12.98 12.35
N GLY A 65 13.51 12.30 11.67
CA GLY A 65 14.42 12.93 10.70
C GLY A 65 15.53 13.78 11.32
N HIS A 66 15.86 13.56 12.59
CA HIS A 66 16.85 14.35 13.32
C HIS A 66 18.29 13.91 13.01
N ASP A 67 18.73 14.20 11.77
CA ASP A 67 20.04 13.82 11.23
C ASP A 67 21.23 14.18 12.15
N LYS A 68 21.22 15.37 12.77
CA LYS A 68 22.28 15.79 13.71
C LYS A 68 22.34 14.89 14.95
N VAL A 69 21.18 14.52 15.50
CA VAL A 69 21.10 13.61 16.65
C VAL A 69 21.62 12.24 16.26
N VAL A 70 21.13 11.69 15.15
CA VAL A 70 21.55 10.37 14.64
C VAL A 70 23.07 10.34 14.42
N LYS A 71 23.64 11.38 13.80
CA LYS A 71 25.09 11.50 13.60
C LYS A 71 25.87 11.54 14.91
N ILE A 72 25.45 12.34 15.89
CA ILE A 72 26.13 12.38 17.20
C ILE A 72 26.05 11.02 17.88
N ILE A 73 24.86 10.43 17.95
CA ILE A 73 24.63 9.13 18.58
C ILE A 73 25.55 8.07 17.97
N ILE A 74 25.59 7.95 16.64
CA ILE A 74 26.38 6.94 15.95
C ILE A 74 27.88 7.20 16.07
N SER A 75 28.33 8.43 15.74
CA SER A 75 29.77 8.73 15.62
C SER A 75 30.51 8.89 16.96
N LYS A 76 29.79 9.17 18.05
CA LYS A 76 30.40 9.39 19.37
C LYS A 76 30.17 8.26 20.36
N PHE A 77 29.06 7.53 20.22
CA PHE A 77 28.61 6.60 21.24
C PHE A 77 28.40 5.16 20.76
N GLU A 78 28.55 4.90 19.44
CA GLU A 78 28.55 3.57 18.84
C GLU A 78 27.46 2.63 19.39
N PRO A 79 26.16 3.01 19.30
CA PRO A 79 25.08 2.18 19.78
C PRO A 79 24.95 0.91 18.93
N ASN A 80 24.16 -0.06 19.40
CA ASN A 80 23.66 -1.10 18.52
C ASN A 80 22.68 -0.47 17.50
N ILE A 81 23.05 -0.44 16.22
CA ILE A 81 22.24 0.16 15.15
C ILE A 81 21.04 -0.72 14.77
N GLU A 82 21.12 -2.03 15.05
CA GLU A 82 20.10 -3.03 14.73
C GLU A 82 19.08 -3.22 15.87
N GLN A 83 18.96 -2.25 16.77
CA GLN A 83 17.91 -2.27 17.79
C GLN A 83 16.52 -2.22 17.13
N GLU A 84 15.61 -2.97 17.72
CA GLU A 84 14.21 -3.01 17.33
C GLU A 84 13.33 -2.25 18.32
N GLY A 85 12.32 -1.56 17.79
CA GLY A 85 11.28 -0.91 18.58
C GLY A 85 9.88 -1.20 18.05
N SER A 86 8.89 -0.69 18.76
CA SER A 86 7.51 -0.61 18.33
C SER A 86 7.17 0.85 18.04
N VAL A 87 6.84 1.17 16.80
CA VAL A 87 6.48 2.54 16.38
C VAL A 87 5.07 2.56 15.82
N LYS A 88 4.40 3.71 15.90
CA LYS A 88 3.08 3.93 15.34
C LYS A 88 3.23 4.60 13.99
N VAL A 89 2.68 3.98 12.96
CA VAL A 89 2.59 4.52 11.60
C VAL A 89 1.12 4.52 11.23
N ASP A 90 0.59 5.71 10.92
CA ASP A 90 -0.84 5.94 10.80
C ASP A 90 -1.59 5.42 12.06
N ASN A 91 -2.49 4.46 11.90
CA ASN A 91 -3.26 3.85 12.98
C ASN A 91 -2.73 2.48 13.44
N TYR A 92 -1.57 2.06 12.94
CA TYR A 92 -1.01 0.73 13.19
C TYR A 92 0.26 0.79 14.03
N VAL A 93 0.43 -0.21 14.90
CA VAL A 93 1.69 -0.43 15.63
C VAL A 93 2.54 -1.41 14.82
N ILE A 94 3.74 -0.97 14.47
CA ILE A 94 4.74 -1.75 13.76
C ILE A 94 5.80 -2.19 14.77
N GLU A 95 5.86 -3.50 15.02
CA GLU A 95 6.87 -4.10 15.89
C GLU A 95 8.09 -4.58 15.10
N GLY A 96 9.27 -4.55 15.72
CA GLY A 96 10.52 -4.96 15.08
C GLY A 96 11.07 -3.89 14.14
N ALA A 97 10.67 -2.63 14.30
CA ALA A 97 11.15 -1.55 13.44
C ALA A 97 12.53 -1.07 13.90
N THR A 98 13.52 -1.09 13.00
CA THR A 98 14.83 -0.48 13.22
C THR A 98 14.82 1.01 12.93
N ALA A 99 15.87 1.71 13.34
CA ALA A 99 16.08 3.11 12.98
C ALA A 99 16.05 3.34 11.45
N LEU A 100 16.63 2.41 10.68
CA LEU A 100 16.63 2.48 9.21
C LEU A 100 15.22 2.33 8.63
N TRP A 101 14.45 1.36 9.15
CA TRP A 101 13.05 1.19 8.74
C TRP A 101 12.23 2.45 9.04
N CYS A 102 12.38 3.04 10.23
CA CYS A 102 11.67 4.27 10.61
C CYS A 102 12.06 5.47 9.76
N ALA A 103 13.35 5.64 9.45
CA ALA A 103 13.82 6.72 8.58
C ALA A 103 13.30 6.56 7.14
N ALA A 104 13.21 5.32 6.64
CA ALA A 104 12.63 5.02 5.34
C ALA A 104 11.13 5.29 5.30
N SER A 105 10.39 4.88 6.34
CA SER A 105 8.95 5.17 6.48
C SER A 105 8.62 6.65 6.66
N GLY A 106 9.55 7.45 7.19
CA GLY A 106 9.38 8.91 7.37
C GLY A 106 9.96 9.75 6.23
N GLY A 107 10.53 9.13 5.19
CA GLY A 107 11.08 9.85 4.05
C GLY A 107 12.37 10.64 4.33
N HIS A 108 13.20 10.18 5.28
CA HIS A 108 14.38 10.90 5.78
C HIS A 108 15.70 10.44 5.16
N LEU A 109 15.94 10.80 3.89
CA LEU A 109 17.12 10.34 3.13
C LEU A 109 18.48 10.64 3.80
N SER A 110 18.65 11.79 4.47
CA SER A 110 19.90 12.14 5.16
C SER A 110 20.21 11.18 6.32
N VAL A 111 19.18 10.82 7.10
CA VAL A 111 19.26 9.83 8.18
C VAL A 111 19.58 8.45 7.62
N ILE A 112 18.90 8.04 6.54
CA ILE A 112 19.13 6.76 5.87
C ILE A 112 20.57 6.64 5.42
N LYS A 113 21.11 7.67 4.76
CA LYS A 113 22.53 7.73 4.37
C LYS A 113 23.42 7.51 5.59
N THR A 114 23.19 8.26 6.68
CA THR A 114 23.99 8.11 7.90
C THR A 114 23.96 6.68 8.46
N LEU A 115 22.78 6.06 8.53
CA LEU A 115 22.60 4.71 9.05
C LEU A 115 23.27 3.64 8.15
N VAL A 116 23.08 3.73 6.83
CA VAL A 116 23.69 2.80 5.86
C VAL A 116 25.22 2.90 5.87
N HIS A 117 25.77 4.12 5.92
CA HIS A 117 27.23 4.30 6.04
C HIS A 117 27.79 3.75 7.36
N ALA A 118 26.96 3.69 8.40
CA ALA A 118 27.32 3.11 9.69
C ALA A 118 27.12 1.58 9.75
N GLY A 119 26.71 0.95 8.64
CA GLY A 119 26.58 -0.50 8.54
C GLY A 119 25.20 -1.07 8.90
N ALA A 120 24.15 -0.23 8.91
CA ALA A 120 22.79 -0.72 9.12
C ALA A 120 22.39 -1.76 8.05
N ASN A 121 21.72 -2.83 8.46
CA ASN A 121 21.22 -3.85 7.55
C ASN A 121 20.04 -3.31 6.73
N VAL A 122 20.30 -3.04 5.45
CA VAL A 122 19.31 -2.52 4.48
C VAL A 122 18.11 -3.43 4.25
N ASN A 123 18.20 -4.71 4.62
CA ASN A 123 17.16 -5.72 4.49
C ASN A 123 16.54 -6.13 5.83
N HIS A 124 16.85 -5.44 6.94
CA HIS A 124 16.27 -5.76 8.24
C HIS A 124 14.75 -5.64 8.21
N ALA A 125 14.05 -6.75 8.36
CA ALA A 125 12.61 -6.80 8.25
C ALA A 125 11.93 -6.68 9.62
N THR A 126 10.81 -5.96 9.67
CA THR A 126 9.96 -5.90 10.88
C THR A 126 9.39 -7.29 11.23
N LYS A 127 8.67 -7.40 12.35
CA LYS A 127 7.93 -8.62 12.72
C LYS A 127 6.85 -9.04 11.70
N THR A 128 6.50 -8.18 10.74
CA THR A 128 5.59 -8.51 9.63
C THR A 128 6.34 -8.74 8.31
N GLN A 129 7.66 -8.91 8.37
CA GLN A 129 8.58 -8.94 7.23
C GLN A 129 8.52 -7.70 6.32
N SER A 130 8.26 -6.52 6.88
CA SER A 130 8.36 -5.27 6.13
C SER A 130 9.81 -4.77 6.14
N THR A 131 10.47 -4.70 4.97
CA THR A 131 11.82 -4.15 4.84
C THR A 131 11.81 -2.60 4.79
N PRO A 132 12.96 -1.92 5.01
CA PRO A 132 13.06 -0.47 4.83
C PRO A 132 12.71 -0.05 3.40
N LEU A 133 13.09 -0.85 2.40
CA LEU A 133 12.72 -0.62 1.00
C LEU A 133 11.20 -0.66 0.81
N ARG A 134 10.50 -1.62 1.41
CA ARG A 134 9.04 -1.70 1.36
C ARG A 134 8.39 -0.48 2.04
N ALA A 135 8.96 0.01 3.14
CA ALA A 135 8.49 1.22 3.81
C ALA A 135 8.66 2.47 2.92
N ALA A 136 9.80 2.62 2.25
CA ALA A 136 10.02 3.70 1.29
C ALA A 136 9.07 3.63 0.07
N CYS A 137 8.76 2.41 -0.41
CA CYS A 137 7.77 2.19 -1.45
C CYS A 137 6.35 2.54 -1.01
N TYR A 138 6.01 2.41 0.28
CA TYR A 138 4.72 2.85 0.81
C TYR A 138 4.63 4.39 0.86
N ASP A 139 5.69 5.05 1.31
CA ASP A 139 5.76 6.52 1.45
C ASP A 139 5.80 7.25 0.10
N GLY A 140 6.34 6.63 -0.95
CA GLY A 140 6.42 7.22 -2.29
C GLY A 140 7.72 7.95 -2.60
N ARG A 141 8.80 7.58 -1.89
CA ARG A 141 10.10 8.28 -1.98
C ARG A 141 11.06 7.57 -2.93
N LEU A 142 10.97 7.90 -4.22
CA LEU A 142 11.83 7.32 -5.26
C LEU A 142 13.32 7.52 -4.98
N ASP A 143 13.71 8.68 -4.43
CA ASP A 143 15.08 8.99 -4.02
C ASP A 143 15.62 7.99 -3.00
N ILE A 144 14.78 7.58 -2.05
CA ILE A 144 15.13 6.58 -1.03
C ILE A 144 15.10 5.17 -1.61
N VAL A 145 14.09 4.83 -2.41
CA VAL A 145 14.00 3.52 -3.09
C VAL A 145 15.26 3.24 -3.90
N LYS A 146 15.69 4.20 -4.74
CA LYS A 146 16.94 4.11 -5.52
C LYS A 146 18.15 3.93 -4.62
N TYR A 147 18.29 4.78 -3.61
CA TYR A 147 19.43 4.72 -2.69
C TYR A 147 19.52 3.36 -1.98
N LEU A 148 18.41 2.82 -1.48
CA LEU A 148 18.40 1.53 -0.80
C LEU A 148 18.76 0.38 -1.74
N ILE A 149 18.22 0.36 -2.97
CA ILE A 149 18.55 -0.67 -3.98
C ILE A 149 20.04 -0.59 -4.39
N GLU A 150 20.57 0.62 -4.60
CA GLU A 150 22.00 0.84 -4.88
C GLU A 150 22.92 0.31 -3.76
N HIS A 151 22.40 0.20 -2.53
CA HIS A 151 23.13 -0.31 -1.36
C HIS A 151 22.72 -1.74 -0.97
N GLY A 152 22.13 -2.50 -1.90
CA GLY A 152 21.88 -3.93 -1.73
C GLY A 152 20.55 -4.30 -1.09
N ALA A 153 19.57 -3.38 -1.06
CA ALA A 153 18.21 -3.74 -0.66
C ALA A 153 17.56 -4.67 -1.69
N ASP A 154 17.01 -5.79 -1.23
CA ASP A 154 16.36 -6.80 -2.06
C ASP A 154 14.87 -6.50 -2.20
N PHE A 155 14.46 -6.08 -3.40
CA PHE A 155 13.05 -5.80 -3.73
C PHE A 155 12.18 -7.06 -3.84
N ASN A 156 12.78 -8.27 -3.83
CA ASN A 156 12.06 -9.54 -3.85
C ASN A 156 11.55 -9.96 -2.45
N ILE A 157 12.04 -9.35 -1.38
CA ILE A 157 11.56 -9.64 -0.02
C ILE A 157 10.13 -9.11 0.12
N THR A 158 9.21 -10.03 0.41
CA THR A 158 7.79 -9.75 0.65
C THR A 158 7.47 -9.72 2.14
N ASN A 159 6.35 -9.10 2.50
CA ASN A 159 5.84 -9.20 3.88
C ASN A 159 5.21 -10.58 4.17
N HIS A 160 4.71 -10.78 5.40
CA HIS A 160 4.00 -12.00 5.85
C HIS A 160 2.80 -12.43 5.00
N TYR A 161 2.28 -11.55 4.14
CA TYR A 161 1.15 -11.83 3.27
C TYR A 161 1.56 -12.01 1.80
N ASN A 162 2.86 -12.21 1.56
CA ASN A 162 3.49 -12.23 0.25
C ASN A 162 3.25 -10.96 -0.58
N ASN A 163 3.07 -9.80 0.09
CA ASN A 163 2.94 -8.51 -0.61
C ASN A 163 4.32 -7.89 -0.85
N SER A 164 4.68 -7.74 -2.13
CA SER A 164 5.97 -7.21 -2.58
C SER A 164 6.06 -5.67 -2.53
N CYS A 165 7.27 -5.14 -2.74
CA CYS A 165 7.50 -3.70 -2.92
C CYS A 165 6.72 -3.15 -4.12
N LEU A 166 6.67 -3.89 -5.22
CA LEU A 166 5.92 -3.52 -6.42
C LEU A 166 4.42 -3.43 -6.14
N MET A 167 3.85 -4.38 -5.38
CA MET A 167 2.43 -4.36 -5.00
C MET A 167 2.06 -3.14 -4.16
N ILE A 168 2.88 -2.79 -3.14
CA ILE A 168 2.55 -1.65 -2.30
C ILE A 168 2.70 -0.31 -3.05
N ALA A 169 3.71 -0.19 -3.91
CA ALA A 169 3.86 0.99 -4.78
C ALA A 169 2.68 1.13 -5.75
N ALA A 170 2.23 0.00 -6.33
CA ALA A 170 1.08 -0.06 -7.21
C ALA A 170 -0.23 0.31 -6.50
N TYR A 171 -0.46 -0.21 -5.30
CA TYR A 171 -1.60 0.14 -4.44
C TYR A 171 -1.65 1.64 -4.14
N LYS A 172 -0.50 2.23 -3.77
CA LYS A 172 -0.40 3.63 -3.36
C LYS A 172 -0.38 4.63 -4.53
N GLY A 173 -0.28 4.16 -5.77
CA GLY A 173 -0.30 5.04 -6.95
C GLY A 173 1.05 5.65 -7.31
N HIS A 174 2.15 5.12 -6.78
CA HIS A 174 3.49 5.69 -6.98
C HIS A 174 4.09 5.23 -8.31
N LEU A 175 3.62 5.80 -9.42
CA LEU A 175 3.98 5.42 -10.79
C LEU A 175 5.50 5.35 -10.99
N GLU A 176 6.25 6.39 -10.61
CA GLU A 176 7.70 6.42 -10.85
C GLU A 176 8.45 5.30 -10.11
N ILE A 177 7.96 4.88 -8.93
CA ILE A 177 8.52 3.75 -8.18
C ILE A 177 8.16 2.44 -8.87
N VAL A 178 6.93 2.28 -9.35
CA VAL A 178 6.54 1.10 -10.12
C VAL A 178 7.41 0.97 -11.37
N SER A 179 7.52 2.01 -12.19
CA SER A 179 8.34 1.98 -13.40
C SER A 179 9.81 1.67 -13.07
N TYR A 180 10.35 2.25 -11.99
CA TYR A 180 11.70 1.95 -11.54
C TYR A 180 11.88 0.50 -11.10
N LEU A 181 11.02 -0.05 -10.24
CA LEU A 181 11.11 -1.45 -9.80
C LEU A 181 11.00 -2.43 -10.98
N LEU A 182 10.10 -2.18 -11.93
CA LEU A 182 9.98 -2.96 -13.16
C LEU A 182 11.27 -2.89 -14.00
N SER A 183 11.87 -1.70 -14.12
CA SER A 183 13.17 -1.54 -14.80
C SER A 183 14.33 -2.26 -14.11
N GLN A 184 14.23 -2.53 -12.80
CA GLN A 184 15.20 -3.33 -12.04
C GLN A 184 14.92 -4.84 -12.13
N GLY A 185 13.87 -5.25 -12.84
CA GLY A 185 13.51 -6.66 -13.03
C GLY A 185 12.58 -7.23 -11.96
N ALA A 186 11.83 -6.40 -11.22
CA ALA A 186 10.80 -6.89 -10.33
C ALA A 186 9.73 -7.68 -11.11
N ASP A 187 9.39 -8.88 -10.65
CA ASP A 187 8.37 -9.71 -11.28
C ASP A 187 6.96 -9.15 -11.03
N PRO A 188 6.23 -8.70 -12.07
CA PRO A 188 4.87 -8.18 -11.91
C PRO A 188 3.82 -9.25 -11.61
N ASN A 189 4.16 -10.53 -11.74
CA ASN A 189 3.26 -11.67 -11.62
C ASN A 189 3.29 -12.35 -10.25
N ILE A 190 4.09 -11.85 -9.30
CA ILE A 190 4.05 -12.31 -7.91
C ILE A 190 2.61 -12.19 -7.39
N ARG A 191 2.17 -13.21 -6.65
CA ARG A 191 0.82 -13.28 -6.06
C ARG A 191 0.89 -13.17 -4.54
N ALA A 192 0.14 -12.23 -3.97
CA ALA A 192 -0.10 -12.18 -2.54
C ALA A 192 -0.82 -13.46 -2.06
N HIS A 193 -0.93 -13.69 -0.75
CA HIS A 193 -1.66 -14.86 -0.23
C HIS A 193 -3.13 -14.93 -0.66
N CYS A 194 -3.77 -13.80 -0.93
CA CYS A 194 -5.12 -13.72 -1.51
C CYS A 194 -5.15 -13.89 -3.03
N GLY A 195 -4.02 -14.24 -3.67
CA GLY A 195 -3.90 -14.43 -5.12
C GLY A 195 -3.81 -13.12 -5.91
N ALA A 196 -3.92 -11.96 -5.26
CA ALA A 196 -3.82 -10.66 -5.92
C ALA A 196 -2.40 -10.38 -6.41
N THR A 197 -2.29 -9.76 -7.59
CA THR A 197 -1.04 -9.27 -8.19
C THR A 197 -0.93 -7.75 -8.06
N ALA A 198 0.21 -7.16 -8.43
CA ALA A 198 0.35 -5.71 -8.47
C ALA A 198 -0.73 -5.03 -9.35
N MET A 199 -1.16 -5.70 -10.43
CA MET A 199 -2.21 -5.19 -11.31
C MET A 199 -3.57 -5.14 -10.63
N HIS A 200 -3.91 -6.08 -9.75
CA HIS A 200 -5.15 -6.02 -8.98
C HIS A 200 -5.19 -4.77 -8.10
N PHE A 201 -4.11 -4.54 -7.34
CA PHE A 201 -4.02 -3.37 -6.45
C PHE A 201 -4.06 -2.05 -7.22
N ALA A 202 -3.37 -1.95 -8.36
CA ALA A 202 -3.43 -0.77 -9.22
C ALA A 202 -4.84 -0.55 -9.80
N ALA A 203 -5.49 -1.62 -10.25
CA ALA A 203 -6.80 -1.57 -10.90
C ALA A 203 -7.91 -1.19 -9.92
N GLU A 204 -7.92 -1.78 -8.71
CA GLU A 204 -8.85 -1.46 -7.62
C GLU A 204 -8.78 0.00 -7.16
N ASN A 205 -7.60 0.62 -7.24
CA ASN A 205 -7.37 2.01 -6.83
C ASN A 205 -7.37 3.01 -8.01
N GLY A 206 -7.72 2.58 -9.22
CA GLY A 206 -7.88 3.49 -10.36
C GLY A 206 -6.58 3.99 -10.98
N HIS A 207 -5.44 3.35 -10.70
CA HIS A 207 -4.12 3.80 -11.18
C HIS A 207 -3.86 3.35 -12.62
N THR A 208 -4.58 3.93 -13.58
CA THR A 208 -4.57 3.54 -15.01
C THR A 208 -3.17 3.51 -15.63
N PHE A 209 -2.30 4.48 -15.31
CA PHE A 209 -0.93 4.51 -15.81
C PHE A 209 -0.06 3.37 -15.25
N ILE A 210 -0.28 2.97 -13.99
CA ILE A 210 0.40 1.82 -13.40
C ILE A 210 -0.07 0.52 -14.05
N VAL A 211 -1.37 0.38 -14.33
CA VAL A 211 -1.91 -0.77 -15.08
C VAL A 211 -1.27 -0.86 -16.47
N LYS A 212 -1.09 0.27 -17.16
CA LYS A 212 -0.39 0.35 -18.46
C LYS A 212 1.07 -0.11 -18.34
N ASP A 213 1.81 0.40 -17.36
CA ASP A 213 3.22 0.04 -17.14
C ASP A 213 3.40 -1.45 -16.81
N LEU A 214 2.52 -2.01 -15.98
CA LEU A 214 2.52 -3.43 -15.63
C LEU A 214 2.29 -4.30 -16.85
N LEU A 215 1.27 -4.00 -17.67
CA LEU A 215 1.02 -4.74 -18.92
C LEU A 215 2.21 -4.61 -19.89
N GLY A 216 2.78 -3.42 -20.03
CA GLY A 216 3.97 -3.18 -20.85
C GLY A 216 5.21 -3.95 -20.38
N SER A 217 5.22 -4.37 -19.12
CA SER A 217 6.30 -5.14 -18.49
C SER A 217 5.98 -6.63 -18.34
N GLY A 218 4.99 -7.16 -19.08
CA GLY A 218 4.67 -8.59 -19.11
C GLY A 218 3.81 -9.09 -17.96
N ALA A 219 3.08 -8.20 -17.27
CA ALA A 219 2.09 -8.62 -16.28
C ALA A 219 0.92 -9.37 -16.94
N LEU A 220 0.56 -10.51 -16.35
CA LEU A 220 -0.56 -11.35 -16.77
C LEU A 220 -1.86 -10.92 -16.10
N VAL A 221 -2.97 -11.02 -16.83
CA VAL A 221 -4.32 -10.80 -16.30
C VAL A 221 -4.81 -12.09 -15.65
N LEU A 222 -4.48 -12.28 -14.37
CA LEU A 222 -4.80 -13.49 -13.60
C LEU A 222 -6.02 -13.29 -12.70
N LYS A 223 -6.69 -14.38 -12.31
CA LYS A 223 -7.70 -14.36 -11.23
C LYS A 223 -7.04 -14.44 -9.86
N ASN A 224 -7.54 -13.68 -8.88
CA ASN A 224 -7.20 -13.85 -7.46
C ASN A 224 -8.01 -15.02 -6.85
N GLU A 225 -7.85 -15.29 -5.55
CA GLU A 225 -8.55 -16.41 -4.87
C GLU A 225 -10.07 -16.22 -4.78
N ASN A 226 -10.57 -14.98 -4.94
CA ASN A 226 -12.00 -14.69 -5.05
C ASN A 226 -12.53 -14.85 -6.48
N GLY A 227 -11.69 -15.30 -7.43
CA GLY A 227 -12.06 -15.44 -8.84
C GLY A 227 -12.08 -14.13 -9.63
N MET A 228 -11.70 -13.01 -9.02
CA MET A 228 -11.70 -11.69 -9.64
C MET A 228 -10.43 -11.49 -10.46
N THR A 229 -10.57 -11.02 -11.70
CA THR A 229 -9.46 -10.46 -12.49
C THR A 229 -9.24 -9.00 -12.10
N PRO A 230 -8.09 -8.37 -12.48
CA PRO A 230 -7.90 -6.93 -12.30
C PRO A 230 -9.02 -6.08 -12.94
N LEU A 231 -9.55 -6.52 -14.08
CA LEU A 231 -10.69 -5.89 -14.75
C LEU A 231 -11.95 -5.92 -13.87
N MET A 232 -12.26 -7.07 -13.27
CA MET A 232 -13.42 -7.19 -12.38
C MET A 232 -13.22 -6.41 -11.08
N SER A 233 -12.01 -6.40 -10.52
CA SER A 233 -11.69 -5.58 -9.34
C SER A 233 -11.85 -4.07 -9.62
N ALA A 234 -11.45 -3.60 -10.80
CA ALA A 234 -11.70 -2.21 -11.21
C ALA A 234 -13.20 -1.91 -11.37
N ALA A 235 -13.96 -2.84 -11.96
CA ALA A 235 -15.40 -2.69 -12.15
C ALA A 235 -16.15 -2.63 -10.81
N GLU A 236 -15.86 -3.56 -9.90
CA GLU A 236 -16.43 -3.61 -8.54
C GLU A 236 -16.22 -2.28 -7.81
N ARG A 237 -15.04 -1.67 -7.97
CA ARG A 237 -14.59 -0.46 -7.28
C ARG A 237 -14.88 0.84 -8.03
N THR A 238 -15.75 0.81 -9.05
CA THR A 238 -16.16 1.97 -9.86
C THR A 238 -15.02 2.68 -10.62
N GLN A 239 -13.91 1.98 -10.87
CA GLN A 239 -12.72 2.53 -11.55
C GLN A 239 -12.90 2.52 -13.07
N ALA A 240 -13.81 3.37 -13.55
CA ALA A 240 -14.27 3.40 -14.94
C ALA A 240 -13.14 3.56 -15.97
N GLU A 241 -12.13 4.40 -15.70
CA GLU A 241 -11.02 4.61 -16.65
C GLU A 241 -10.19 3.34 -16.85
N VAL A 242 -9.93 2.60 -15.78
CA VAL A 242 -9.21 1.32 -15.84
C VAL A 242 -10.04 0.29 -16.60
N VAL A 243 -11.35 0.20 -16.32
CA VAL A 243 -12.27 -0.69 -17.04
C VAL A 243 -12.29 -0.35 -18.53
N GLU A 244 -12.52 0.91 -18.89
CA GLU A 244 -12.57 1.36 -20.29
C GLU A 244 -11.26 1.07 -21.03
N PHE A 245 -10.11 1.19 -20.36
CA PHE A 245 -8.82 0.82 -20.92
C PHE A 245 -8.67 -0.70 -21.13
N LEU A 246 -9.00 -1.51 -20.13
CA LEU A 246 -8.83 -2.96 -20.16
C LEU A 246 -9.80 -3.65 -21.14
N VAL A 247 -11.07 -3.23 -21.21
CA VAL A 247 -12.03 -3.77 -22.20
C VAL A 247 -11.66 -3.43 -23.65
N GLY A 248 -10.84 -2.40 -23.85
CA GLY A 248 -10.28 -2.03 -25.15
C GLY A 248 -9.17 -2.97 -25.64
N LYS A 249 -8.71 -3.90 -24.80
CA LYS A 249 -7.68 -4.87 -25.18
C LYS A 249 -8.26 -6.00 -26.03
N SER A 250 -7.42 -6.55 -26.92
CA SER A 250 -7.80 -7.54 -27.93
C SER A 250 -7.95 -8.96 -27.39
N ASP A 251 -7.33 -9.22 -26.24
CA ASP A 251 -7.31 -10.51 -25.53
C ASP A 251 -8.52 -10.71 -24.60
N ILE A 252 -9.32 -9.66 -24.35
CA ILE A 252 -10.56 -9.75 -23.56
C ILE A 252 -11.72 -10.19 -24.46
N THR A 253 -12.43 -11.24 -24.08
CA THR A 253 -13.58 -11.75 -24.86
C THR A 253 -14.79 -10.81 -24.78
N LEU A 254 -15.78 -10.99 -25.66
CA LEU A 254 -17.00 -10.18 -25.62
C LEU A 254 -17.77 -10.39 -24.31
N GLU A 255 -17.84 -11.62 -23.82
CA GLU A 255 -18.45 -11.99 -22.55
C GLU A 255 -17.76 -11.29 -21.38
N GLU A 256 -16.43 -11.33 -21.31
CA GLU A 256 -15.67 -10.65 -20.25
C GLU A 256 -15.88 -9.12 -20.27
N LYS A 257 -16.02 -8.51 -21.45
CA LYS A 257 -16.35 -7.08 -21.58
C LYS A 257 -17.74 -6.78 -21.05
N ILE A 258 -18.71 -7.62 -21.40
CA ILE A 258 -20.10 -7.49 -20.94
C ILE A 258 -20.14 -7.61 -19.42
N ASP A 259 -19.56 -8.66 -18.86
CA ASP A 259 -19.57 -8.92 -17.41
C ASP A 259 -18.92 -7.75 -16.63
N ALA A 260 -17.77 -7.24 -17.11
CA ALA A 260 -17.08 -6.15 -16.44
C ALA A 260 -17.83 -4.81 -16.53
N LEU A 261 -18.39 -4.47 -17.69
CA LEU A 261 -19.15 -3.22 -17.86
C LEU A 261 -20.49 -3.27 -17.11
N GLU A 262 -21.09 -4.45 -17.01
CA GLU A 262 -22.32 -4.69 -16.27
C GLU A 262 -22.07 -4.56 -14.77
N LEU A 263 -21.03 -5.22 -14.26
CA LEU A 263 -20.59 -5.05 -12.87
C LEU A 263 -20.25 -3.59 -12.56
N LEU A 264 -19.56 -2.88 -13.46
CA LEU A 264 -19.25 -1.45 -13.30
C LEU A 264 -20.54 -0.61 -13.18
N GLY A 265 -21.53 -0.89 -14.05
CA GLY A 265 -22.83 -0.23 -14.00
C GLY A 265 -23.57 -0.48 -12.70
N ALA A 266 -23.61 -1.74 -12.24
CA ALA A 266 -24.21 -2.12 -10.96
C ALA A 266 -23.48 -1.47 -9.77
N SER A 267 -22.15 -1.43 -9.79
CA SER A 267 -21.34 -0.77 -8.75
C SER A 267 -21.66 0.73 -8.65
N PHE A 268 -21.82 1.44 -9.77
CA PHE A 268 -22.27 2.85 -9.74
C PHE A 268 -23.67 3.04 -9.15
N ALA A 269 -24.51 2.01 -9.16
CA ALA A 269 -25.84 2.06 -8.55
C ALA A 269 -25.85 1.68 -7.06
N ASN A 270 -24.78 1.06 -6.53
CA ASN A 270 -24.76 0.48 -5.19
C ASN A 270 -23.67 1.07 -4.28
N ASP A 271 -22.57 1.57 -4.84
CA ASP A 271 -21.48 2.18 -4.09
C ASP A 271 -21.91 3.53 -3.51
N LYS A 272 -21.84 3.70 -2.19
CA LYS A 272 -22.31 4.91 -1.50
C LYS A 272 -21.45 6.14 -1.78
N GLU A 273 -20.16 5.94 -2.05
CA GLU A 273 -19.20 7.02 -2.26
C GLU A 273 -19.23 7.50 -3.71
N ASN A 274 -19.49 6.59 -4.65
CA ASN A 274 -19.44 6.81 -6.08
C ASN A 274 -20.82 6.73 -6.76
N TYR A 275 -21.92 6.73 -5.98
CA TYR A 275 -23.28 6.55 -6.48
C TYR A 275 -23.62 7.51 -7.64
N CYS A 276 -23.89 6.96 -8.81
CA CYS A 276 -24.23 7.73 -10.01
C CYS A 276 -25.12 6.92 -10.95
N LEU A 277 -26.44 7.14 -10.88
CA LEU A 277 -27.42 6.47 -11.76
C LEU A 277 -27.20 6.77 -13.25
N THR A 278 -26.68 7.94 -13.60
CA THR A 278 -26.34 8.28 -14.98
C THR A 278 -25.23 7.38 -15.52
N SER A 279 -24.18 7.16 -14.72
CA SER A 279 -23.09 6.24 -15.06
C SER A 279 -23.57 4.79 -15.07
N ALA A 280 -24.39 4.40 -14.09
CA ALA A 280 -24.99 3.07 -14.05
C ALA A 280 -25.76 2.78 -15.34
N TYR A 281 -26.71 3.66 -15.71
CA TYR A 281 -27.46 3.54 -16.96
C TYR A 281 -26.55 3.54 -18.19
N LYS A 282 -25.53 4.42 -18.25
CA LYS A 282 -24.57 4.48 -19.37
C LYS A 282 -23.94 3.12 -19.61
N TYR A 283 -23.40 2.47 -18.58
CA TYR A 283 -22.68 1.21 -18.74
C TYR A 283 -23.62 0.03 -19.00
N LEU A 284 -24.78 -0.03 -18.33
CA LEU A 284 -25.78 -1.08 -18.57
C LEU A 284 -26.42 -0.97 -19.96
N TYR A 285 -26.62 0.25 -20.46
CA TYR A 285 -27.08 0.43 -21.83
C TYR A 285 -26.02 -0.05 -22.83
N LYS A 286 -24.75 0.29 -22.58
CA LYS A 286 -23.63 -0.17 -23.40
C LYS A 286 -23.51 -1.71 -23.39
N THR A 287 -23.71 -2.37 -22.24
CA THR A 287 -23.66 -3.84 -22.17
C THR A 287 -24.80 -4.47 -22.96
N MET A 288 -26.00 -3.89 -22.88
CA MET A 288 -27.15 -4.35 -23.67
C MET A 288 -26.89 -4.22 -25.17
N GLN A 289 -26.28 -3.11 -25.63
CA GLN A 289 -25.88 -2.98 -27.04
C GLN A 289 -24.87 -4.06 -27.46
N LEU A 290 -23.91 -4.40 -26.60
CA LEU A 290 -22.92 -5.45 -26.88
C LEU A 290 -23.56 -6.85 -26.97
N ARG A 291 -24.51 -7.16 -26.08
CA ARG A 291 -25.23 -8.45 -26.06
C ARG A 291 -25.97 -8.74 -27.37
N TYR A 292 -26.49 -7.70 -28.01
CA TYR A 292 -27.30 -7.77 -29.24
C TYR A 292 -26.53 -7.30 -30.49
N GLN A 293 -25.21 -7.12 -30.40
CA GLN A 293 -24.40 -6.58 -31.50
C GLN A 293 -24.35 -7.52 -32.72
N ASP A 294 -24.31 -8.83 -32.50
CA ASP A 294 -24.37 -9.85 -33.56
C ASP A 294 -25.73 -10.56 -33.51
N PRO A 295 -26.63 -10.32 -34.48
CA PRO A 295 -27.94 -10.98 -34.54
C PRO A 295 -27.87 -12.51 -34.63
N ASN A 296 -26.74 -13.06 -35.10
CA ASN A 296 -26.54 -14.50 -35.21
C ASN A 296 -25.95 -15.14 -33.95
N ASN A 297 -25.46 -14.32 -33.01
CA ASN A 297 -24.81 -14.78 -31.78
C ASN A 297 -25.16 -13.87 -30.58
N ILE A 298 -26.44 -13.83 -30.22
CA ILE A 298 -26.93 -13.00 -29.12
C ILE A 298 -26.51 -13.61 -27.77
N ILE A 299 -25.84 -12.82 -26.93
CA ILE A 299 -25.45 -13.22 -25.56
C ILE A 299 -26.57 -12.82 -24.59
N ARG A 300 -27.55 -13.71 -24.41
CA ARG A 300 -28.70 -13.48 -23.53
C ARG A 300 -28.29 -13.45 -22.05
N LYS A 301 -28.99 -12.64 -21.26
CA LYS A 301 -28.85 -12.68 -19.80
C LYS A 301 -29.43 -14.00 -19.25
N PRO A 302 -28.87 -14.53 -18.15
CA PRO A 302 -29.51 -15.61 -17.41
C PRO A 302 -30.86 -15.15 -16.85
N GLU A 303 -31.85 -16.04 -16.83
CA GLU A 303 -33.10 -15.77 -16.10
C GLU A 303 -32.85 -15.96 -14.59
N CYS A 304 -33.06 -14.89 -13.82
CA CYS A 304 -32.99 -14.91 -12.36
C CYS A 304 -34.39 -14.75 -11.76
N GLU A 305 -34.68 -15.53 -10.72
CA GLU A 305 -35.93 -15.38 -9.96
C GLU A 305 -35.96 -14.04 -9.23
N PRO A 306 -37.10 -13.32 -9.23
CA PRO A 306 -37.21 -12.05 -8.52
C PRO A 306 -36.93 -12.22 -7.02
N ILE A 307 -36.09 -11.35 -6.49
CA ILE A 307 -35.70 -11.38 -5.07
C ILE A 307 -36.64 -10.45 -4.28
N ALA A 308 -37.28 -10.98 -3.23
CA ALA A 308 -38.25 -10.25 -2.41
C ALA A 308 -37.67 -9.00 -1.73
N ALA A 309 -36.38 -9.04 -1.36
CA ALA A 309 -35.66 -7.89 -0.79
C ALA A 309 -35.65 -6.68 -1.73
N TYR A 310 -35.76 -6.91 -3.04
CA TYR A 310 -35.84 -5.90 -4.08
C TYR A 310 -37.24 -5.85 -4.69
N GLN A 311 -38.28 -5.92 -3.85
CA GLN A 311 -39.69 -5.77 -4.26
C GLN A 311 -40.12 -6.67 -5.44
N ASN A 312 -39.43 -7.79 -5.67
CA ASN A 312 -39.62 -8.68 -6.81
C ASN A 312 -39.45 -8.00 -8.18
N TRP A 313 -38.59 -6.99 -8.26
CA TRP A 313 -38.19 -6.41 -9.55
C TRP A 313 -37.47 -7.47 -10.40
N LYS A 314 -37.75 -7.47 -11.70
CA LYS A 314 -37.04 -8.28 -12.71
C LYS A 314 -35.98 -7.45 -13.39
N GLU A 315 -34.80 -8.03 -13.56
CA GLU A 315 -33.71 -7.44 -14.32
C GLU A 315 -34.09 -7.29 -15.79
N THR A 316 -33.76 -6.15 -16.40
CA THR A 316 -34.06 -5.90 -17.82
C THR A 316 -33.33 -6.85 -18.73
N GLN A 317 -34.06 -7.46 -19.67
CA GLN A 317 -33.58 -8.48 -20.60
C GLN A 317 -33.28 -7.91 -21.99
N THR A 318 -33.96 -6.85 -22.41
CA THR A 318 -33.80 -6.24 -23.75
C THR A 318 -33.45 -4.76 -23.70
N LEU A 319 -33.04 -4.21 -24.85
CA LEU A 319 -32.76 -2.78 -24.99
C LEU A 319 -34.02 -1.93 -24.78
N GLU A 320 -35.16 -2.37 -25.29
CA GLU A 320 -36.45 -1.67 -25.14
C GLU A 320 -36.89 -1.60 -23.68
N GLU A 321 -36.71 -2.70 -22.92
CA GLU A 321 -37.02 -2.74 -21.49
C GLU A 321 -36.14 -1.77 -20.68
N LEU A 322 -34.87 -1.66 -21.05
CA LEU A 322 -33.92 -0.74 -20.41
C LEU A 322 -34.20 0.72 -20.78
N GLU A 323 -34.57 1.03 -22.03
CA GLU A 323 -34.95 2.38 -22.46
C GLU A 323 -36.21 2.87 -21.74
N ALA A 324 -37.16 1.98 -21.47
CA ALA A 324 -38.39 2.30 -20.74
C ALA A 324 -38.14 2.80 -19.31
N ILE A 325 -36.98 2.50 -18.70
CA ILE A 325 -36.66 2.91 -17.33
C ILE A 325 -35.70 4.11 -17.24
N ARG A 326 -35.22 4.64 -18.37
CA ARG A 326 -34.23 5.74 -18.45
C ARG A 326 -34.59 6.97 -17.61
N ASN A 327 -35.86 7.33 -17.52
CA ASN A 327 -36.34 8.55 -16.86
C ASN A 327 -37.01 8.28 -15.49
N ASN A 328 -36.91 7.06 -14.95
CA ASN A 328 -37.55 6.70 -13.68
C ASN A 328 -36.52 6.17 -12.66
N PRO A 329 -35.97 7.05 -11.80
CA PRO A 329 -34.88 6.74 -10.87
C PRO A 329 -35.18 5.53 -9.96
N ASN A 330 -36.41 5.43 -9.46
CA ASN A 330 -36.86 4.35 -8.57
C ASN A 330 -36.95 3.00 -9.28
N ASN A 331 -37.28 2.99 -10.58
CA ASN A 331 -37.30 1.75 -11.38
C ASN A 331 -35.88 1.34 -11.80
N THR A 332 -34.99 2.29 -12.05
CA THR A 332 -33.58 1.99 -12.37
C THR A 332 -32.96 1.17 -11.26
N HIS A 333 -32.95 1.66 -10.01
CA HIS A 333 -32.24 0.99 -8.91
C HIS A 333 -32.69 -0.46 -8.66
N GLY A 334 -34.00 -0.76 -8.75
CA GLY A 334 -34.49 -2.13 -8.55
C GLY A 334 -34.35 -3.07 -9.76
N ARG A 335 -34.17 -2.54 -10.99
CA ARG A 335 -34.13 -3.34 -12.23
C ARG A 335 -32.73 -3.51 -12.83
N ILE A 336 -31.71 -2.88 -12.26
CA ILE A 336 -30.34 -2.84 -12.79
C ILE A 336 -29.40 -3.94 -12.27
N GLY A 337 -29.96 -5.07 -11.83
CA GLY A 337 -29.20 -6.23 -11.38
C GLY A 337 -28.73 -6.08 -9.93
N HIS A 338 -29.07 -7.08 -9.13
CA HIS A 338 -28.61 -7.25 -7.74
C HIS A 338 -27.89 -8.58 -7.61
#